data_AF-M7T4L7-F1
#
_entry.id   AF-M7T4L7-F1
#
_cell.length_a   1.000
_cell.length_b   1.000
_cell.length_c   1.000
_cell.angle_alpha   90.00
_cell.angle_beta   90.00
_cell.angle_gamma   90.00
#
_symmetry.space_group_name_H-M   'P 1'
#
loop_
_entity.id
_entity.type
_entity.pdbx_description
1 polymer ?
#
loop_
_entity_poly.entity_id
_entity_poly.type
_entity_poly.pdbx_seq_one_letter_code
_entity_poly.pdbx_strand_id
1 'polypeptide(L)'
;MSSAHNNPANFANRPKEEVREIAAMGGHASHGGKPQPPPAGGGNPGNFANRPKEEVQEIASKGGQASHSGGFASMDPDKQREIASHGGQASSGSFEEGSEKAREAGRKGGLSS
;
A
#
# COMPACT_ATOMS: atom_id res chain seq x y z
N MET A 1 -21.30 21.93 24.26
CA MET A 1 -21.60 21.58 22.86
C MET A 1 -20.54 22.27 22.01
N SER A 2 -19.45 21.57 21.67
CA SER A 2 -18.28 22.21 21.06
C SER A 2 -18.45 22.26 19.54
N SER A 3 -18.39 23.48 19.01
CA SER A 3 -18.55 23.83 17.61
C SER A 3 -17.64 22.98 16.72
N ALA A 4 -18.25 22.14 15.88
CA ALA A 4 -17.56 21.46 14.79
C ALA A 4 -16.92 22.53 13.91
N HIS A 5 -15.60 22.65 14.06
CA HIS A 5 -14.76 23.51 13.27
C HIS A 5 -15.07 23.31 11.80
N ASN A 6 -15.50 24.38 11.12
CA ASN A 6 -15.58 24.46 9.66
C ASN A 6 -14.17 24.30 9.10
N ASN A 7 -13.68 23.06 8.99
CA ASN A 7 -12.46 22.74 8.30
C ASN A 7 -12.81 22.72 6.80
N PRO A 8 -12.38 23.73 6.01
CA PRO A 8 -12.72 23.83 4.59
C PRO A 8 -12.13 22.67 3.79
N ALA A 9 -11.18 21.93 4.36
CA ALA A 9 -10.60 20.76 3.72
C ALA A 9 -11.49 19.50 3.78
N ASN A 10 -12.57 19.49 4.57
CA ASN A 10 -13.43 18.32 4.68
C ASN A 10 -14.26 18.11 3.39
N PHE A 11 -14.26 16.89 2.86
CA PHE A 11 -15.03 16.49 1.68
C PHE A 11 -16.53 16.80 1.80
N ALA A 12 -17.08 16.78 3.01
CA ALA A 12 -18.48 17.11 3.28
C ALA A 12 -18.85 18.57 2.93
N ASN A 13 -17.86 19.47 2.85
CA ASN A 13 -18.05 20.90 2.60
C ASN A 13 -17.65 21.33 1.17
N ARG A 14 -17.30 20.39 0.29
CA ARG A 14 -16.84 20.68 -1.08
C ARG A 14 -17.92 20.42 -2.14
N PRO A 15 -17.93 21.18 -3.25
CA PRO A 15 -18.80 20.89 -4.38
C PRO A 15 -18.50 19.51 -4.98
N LYS A 16 -19.55 18.83 -5.46
CA LYS A 16 -19.46 17.42 -5.91
C LYS A 16 -18.50 17.25 -7.08
N GLU A 17 -18.41 18.24 -7.94
CA GLU A 17 -17.51 18.30 -9.10
C GLU A 17 -16.04 18.24 -8.67
N GLU A 18 -15.66 19.02 -7.65
CA GLU A 18 -14.29 19.06 -7.13
C GLU A 18 -13.94 17.74 -6.41
N VAL A 19 -14.88 17.17 -5.65
CA VAL A 19 -14.69 15.85 -5.03
C VAL A 19 -14.48 14.77 -6.09
N ARG A 20 -15.23 14.84 -7.21
CA ARG A 20 -15.10 13.91 -8.32
C ARG A 20 -13.75 14.05 -9.03
N GLU A 21 -13.26 15.26 -9.22
CA GLU A 21 -11.95 15.53 -9.80
C GLU A 21 -10.81 15.02 -8.90
N ILE A 22 -10.91 15.25 -7.58
CA ILE A 22 -9.95 14.73 -6.58
C ILE A 22 -9.95 13.19 -6.56
N ALA A 23 -11.13 12.57 -6.60
CA ALA A 23 -11.26 11.12 -6.69
C ALA A 23 -10.71 10.57 -8.02
N ALA A 24 -10.90 11.31 -9.11
CA ALA A 24 -10.38 10.94 -10.43
C ALA A 24 -8.84 10.98 -10.47
N MET A 25 -8.21 11.97 -9.83
CA MET A 25 -6.74 12.04 -9.73
C MET A 25 -6.14 10.78 -9.08
N GLY A 26 -6.83 10.16 -8.10
CA GLY A 26 -6.41 8.88 -7.50
C GLY A 26 -6.66 7.65 -8.39
N GLY A 27 -7.57 7.75 -9.37
CA GLY A 27 -7.94 6.66 -10.28
C GLY A 27 -7.18 6.63 -11.61
N HIS A 28 -6.46 7.71 -11.98
CA HIS A 28 -5.82 7.83 -13.29
C HIS A 28 -4.62 6.90 -13.54
N ALA A 29 -4.13 6.19 -12.52
CA ALA A 29 -3.08 5.18 -12.68
C ALA A 29 -3.61 3.83 -13.22
N SER A 30 -4.90 3.73 -13.57
CA SER A 30 -5.50 2.43 -13.80
C SER A 30 -6.63 2.45 -14.85
N HIS A 31 -6.32 1.80 -15.97
CA HIS A 31 -7.22 1.14 -16.95
C HIS A 31 -7.63 1.93 -18.21
N GLY A 32 -6.83 1.78 -19.26
CA GLY A 32 -7.28 1.81 -20.66
C GLY A 32 -7.09 0.47 -21.41
N GLY A 33 -6.65 -0.59 -20.71
CA GLY A 33 -6.50 -1.92 -21.27
C GLY A 33 -7.61 -2.84 -20.76
N LYS A 34 -8.23 -3.59 -21.66
CA LYS A 34 -9.10 -4.73 -21.33
C LYS A 34 -8.47 -5.53 -20.18
N PRO A 35 -9.23 -6.06 -19.20
CA PRO A 35 -8.66 -6.98 -18.22
C PRO A 35 -8.15 -8.20 -18.99
N GLN A 36 -6.85 -8.20 -19.30
CA GLN A 36 -6.19 -9.39 -19.77
C GLN A 36 -6.17 -10.33 -18.57
N PRO A 37 -6.70 -11.55 -18.67
CA PRO A 37 -6.41 -12.55 -17.65
C PRO A 37 -4.89 -12.61 -17.51
N PRO A 38 -4.36 -12.73 -16.27
CA PRO A 38 -2.92 -12.80 -16.07
C PRO A 38 -2.37 -13.92 -16.96
N PRO A 39 -1.20 -13.74 -17.61
CA PRO A 39 -0.63 -14.77 -18.46
C PRO A 39 -0.51 -16.06 -17.64
N ALA A 40 -1.26 -17.08 -18.04
CA ALA A 40 -1.13 -18.42 -17.50
C ALA A 40 0.25 -18.93 -17.90
N GLY A 41 1.12 -19.20 -16.92
CA GLY A 41 2.36 -19.93 -17.17
C GLY A 41 3.67 -19.25 -16.79
N GLY A 42 3.69 -18.47 -15.71
CA GLY A 42 4.93 -18.02 -15.06
C GLY A 42 4.75 -18.02 -13.55
N GLY A 43 4.45 -19.19 -12.97
CA GLY A 43 4.04 -19.29 -11.57
C GLY A 43 5.21 -19.02 -10.63
N ASN A 44 5.31 -17.79 -10.11
CA ASN A 44 6.03 -17.58 -8.87
C ASN A 44 5.32 -18.43 -7.79
N PRO A 45 5.97 -19.44 -7.20
CA PRO A 45 5.35 -20.34 -6.23
C PRO A 45 4.93 -19.61 -4.94
N GLY A 46 5.43 -18.39 -4.73
CA GLY A 46 5.06 -17.52 -3.62
C GLY A 46 3.76 -16.74 -3.82
N ASN A 47 3.17 -16.70 -5.02
CA ASN A 47 1.96 -15.91 -5.25
C ASN A 47 0.70 -16.59 -4.67
N PHE A 48 -0.15 -15.83 -4.00
CA PHE A 48 -1.40 -16.34 -3.40
C PHE A 48 -2.35 -16.97 -4.42
N ALA A 49 -2.32 -16.52 -5.68
CA ALA A 49 -3.12 -17.11 -6.76
C ALA A 49 -2.71 -18.55 -7.11
N ASN A 50 -1.51 -18.97 -6.74
CA ASN A 50 -0.97 -20.30 -6.99
C ASN A 50 -1.02 -21.21 -5.75
N ARG A 51 -1.73 -20.79 -4.68
CA ARG A 51 -1.83 -21.52 -3.41
C ARG A 51 -3.23 -22.10 -3.18
N PRO A 52 -3.36 -23.24 -2.46
CA PRO A 52 -4.66 -23.78 -2.08
C PRO A 52 -5.43 -22.80 -1.19
N LYS A 53 -6.75 -22.75 -1.36
CA LYS A 53 -7.61 -21.75 -0.71
C LYS A 53 -7.56 -21.86 0.82
N GLU A 54 -7.44 -23.07 1.32
CA GLU A 54 -7.37 -23.41 2.74
C GLU A 54 -6.11 -22.79 3.37
N GLU A 55 -4.96 -22.88 2.69
CA GLU A 55 -3.71 -22.28 3.14
C GLU A 55 -3.77 -20.75 3.12
N VAL A 56 -4.34 -20.17 2.05
CA VAL A 56 -4.55 -18.71 1.97
C VAL A 56 -5.46 -18.22 3.11
N GLN A 57 -6.52 -18.96 3.40
CA GLN A 57 -7.45 -18.64 4.48
C GLN A 57 -6.77 -18.74 5.86
N GLU A 58 -5.92 -19.73 6.09
CA GLU A 58 -5.14 -19.86 7.31
C GLU A 58 -4.16 -18.69 7.48
N ILE A 59 -3.44 -18.32 6.41
CA ILE A 59 -2.51 -17.18 6.42
C ILE A 59 -3.23 -15.87 6.71
N ALA A 60 -4.37 -15.63 6.04
CA ALA A 60 -5.19 -14.44 6.27
C ALA A 60 -5.73 -14.40 7.71
N SER A 61 -6.17 -15.55 8.23
CA SER A 61 -6.67 -15.66 9.61
C SER A 61 -5.57 -15.38 10.63
N LYS A 62 -4.36 -15.92 10.45
CA LYS A 62 -3.20 -15.63 11.30
C LYS A 62 -2.80 -14.16 11.24
N GLY A 63 -2.79 -13.55 10.04
CA GLY A 63 -2.52 -12.12 9.87
C GLY A 63 -3.57 -11.21 10.54
N GLY A 64 -4.85 -11.58 10.46
CA GLY A 64 -5.93 -10.88 11.14
C GLY A 64 -5.86 -11.02 12.66
N GLN A 65 -5.54 -12.21 13.17
CA GLN A 65 -5.39 -12.46 14.61
C GLN A 65 -4.25 -11.64 15.23
N ALA A 66 -3.13 -11.45 14.53
CA ALA A 66 -2.03 -10.59 15.00
C ALA A 66 -2.45 -9.11 15.16
N SER A 67 -3.55 -8.69 14.55
CA SER A 67 -4.07 -7.32 14.67
C SER A 67 -4.96 -7.11 15.91
N HIS A 68 -5.43 -8.19 16.56
CA HIS A 68 -6.32 -8.11 17.73
C HIS A 68 -5.60 -7.78 19.05
N SER A 69 -4.28 -7.98 19.15
CA SER A 69 -3.48 -7.67 20.35
C SER A 69 -2.96 -6.22 20.43
N GLY A 70 -3.46 -5.34 19.54
CA GLY A 70 -3.01 -3.95 19.44
C GLY A 70 -1.95 -3.80 18.35
N GLY A 71 -2.40 -3.43 17.15
CA GLY A 71 -1.52 -3.14 16.02
C GLY A 71 -0.79 -1.80 16.19
N PHE A 72 -0.12 -1.35 15.12
CA PHE A 72 0.63 -0.09 15.11
C PHE A 72 -0.20 1.10 15.62
N ALA A 73 -1.48 1.18 15.26
CA ALA A 73 -2.40 2.24 15.69
C ALA A 73 -2.71 2.25 17.20
N SER A 74 -2.53 1.12 17.89
CA SER A 74 -2.78 0.97 19.32
C SER A 74 -1.51 1.14 20.17
N MET A 75 -0.36 1.36 19.54
CA MET A 75 0.92 1.59 20.22
C MET A 75 1.01 3.03 20.76
N ASP A 76 1.91 3.28 21.71
CA ASP A 76 2.25 4.63 22.16
C ASP A 76 2.65 5.56 20.98
N PRO A 77 2.13 6.81 20.91
CA PRO A 77 2.40 7.73 19.81
C PRO A 77 3.88 8.06 19.58
N ASP A 78 4.69 8.16 20.63
CA ASP A 78 6.11 8.49 20.50
C ASP A 78 6.87 7.32 19.90
N LYS A 79 6.51 6.09 20.32
CA LYS A 79 7.04 4.87 19.73
C LYS A 79 6.61 4.66 18.28
N GLN A 80 5.37 5.03 17.92
CA GLN A 80 4.93 5.04 16.53
C GLN A 80 5.79 6.00 15.67
N ARG A 81 6.07 7.20 16.17
CA ARG A 81 6.89 8.20 15.47
C ARG A 81 8.32 7.71 15.26
N GLU A 82 8.92 7.08 16.26
CA GLU A 82 10.26 6.51 16.17
C GLU A 82 10.33 5.43 15.07
N ILE A 83 9.39 4.48 15.06
CA ILE A 83 9.31 3.42 14.05
C ILE A 83 9.08 4.02 12.66
N ALA A 84 8.16 4.98 12.53
CA ALA A 84 7.91 5.67 11.26
C ALA A 84 9.14 6.44 10.76
N SER A 85 9.86 7.10 11.66
CA SER A 85 11.12 7.80 11.35
C SER A 85 12.18 6.83 10.85
N HIS A 86 12.37 5.69 11.52
CA HIS A 86 13.29 4.65 11.05
C HIS A 86 12.90 4.09 9.68
N GLY A 87 11.60 3.86 9.43
CA GLY A 87 11.10 3.45 8.12
C GLY A 87 11.37 4.50 7.03
N GLY A 88 11.19 5.78 7.36
CA GLY A 88 11.48 6.90 6.46
C GLY A 88 12.97 7.14 6.21
N GLN A 89 13.85 6.79 7.17
CA GLN A 89 15.30 6.85 6.99
C GLN A 89 15.83 5.64 6.20
N ALA A 90 15.27 4.47 6.42
CA ALA A 90 15.63 3.25 5.71
C ALA A 90 15.14 3.27 4.25
N SER A 91 13.99 3.89 4.00
CA SER A 91 13.53 4.23 2.66
C SER A 91 14.32 5.43 2.18
N SER A 92 15.19 5.30 1.19
CA SER A 92 16.05 6.39 0.73
C SER A 92 15.32 7.52 -0.03
N GLY A 93 14.03 7.75 0.25
CA GLY A 93 13.24 8.95 -0.07
C GLY A 93 12.99 9.27 -1.54
N SER A 94 13.84 8.81 -2.45
CA SER A 94 13.64 8.93 -3.89
C SER A 94 14.24 7.70 -4.56
N PHE A 95 13.40 6.96 -5.28
CA PHE A 95 13.85 6.02 -6.28
C PHE A 95 13.96 6.80 -7.58
N GLU A 96 15.14 7.32 -7.86
CA GLU A 96 15.44 7.91 -9.16
C GLU A 96 15.57 6.78 -10.18
N GLU A 97 14.66 6.76 -11.16
CA GLU A 97 14.68 5.79 -12.26
C GLU A 97 16.01 5.91 -13.02
N GLY A 98 16.72 4.79 -13.18
CA GLY A 98 18.04 4.77 -13.81
C GLY A 98 19.23 5.11 -12.89
N SER A 99 19.00 5.42 -11.61
CA SER A 99 20.10 5.56 -10.65
C SER A 99 20.85 4.23 -10.45
N GLU A 100 22.12 4.32 -10.05
CA GLU A 100 22.93 3.13 -9.71
C GLU A 100 22.25 2.25 -8.66
N LYS A 101 21.63 2.87 -7.63
CA LYS A 101 20.86 2.17 -6.60
C LYS A 101 19.66 1.42 -7.18
N ALA A 102 18.93 2.05 -8.10
CA ALA A 102 17.81 1.41 -8.80
C ALA A 102 18.27 0.22 -9.64
N ARG A 103 19.39 0.37 -10.37
CA ARG A 103 19.97 -0.69 -11.18
C ARG A 103 20.46 -1.87 -10.34
N GLU A 104 21.11 -1.58 -9.21
CA GLU A 104 21.59 -2.61 -8.27
C GLU A 104 20.41 -3.35 -7.61
N ALA A 105 19.39 -2.62 -7.15
CA ALA A 105 18.17 -3.20 -6.61
C ALA A 105 17.44 -4.09 -7.63
N GLY A 106 17.31 -3.63 -8.89
CA GLY A 106 16.73 -4.40 -9.98
C GLY A 106 17.54 -5.66 -10.32
N ARG A 107 18.88 -5.55 -10.36
CA ARG A 107 19.77 -6.70 -10.58
C ARG A 107 19.65 -7.72 -9.45
N LYS A 108 19.65 -7.27 -8.19
CA LYS A 108 19.49 -8.16 -7.03
C LYS A 108 18.12 -8.83 -7.01
N GLY A 109 17.07 -8.10 -7.37
CA GLY A 109 15.72 -8.65 -7.55
C GLY A 109 15.68 -9.74 -8.62
N GLY A 110 16.29 -9.48 -9.79
CA GLY A 110 16.37 -10.44 -10.89
C GLY A 110 17.22 -11.68 -10.59
N LEU A 111 18.23 -11.57 -9.72
CA LEU A 111 19.04 -12.70 -9.26
C LEU A 111 18.33 -13.58 -8.21
N SER A 112 17.29 -13.05 -7.57
CA SER A 112 16.46 -13.77 -6.59
C SER A 112 15.18 -14.34 -7.22
N SER A 113 15.05 -14.26 -8.56
CA SER A 113 13.89 -14.68 -9.35
C SER A 113 14.04 -16.10 -9.88
#